data_AF-A0AA38HIF9-F1
#
_entry.id   AF-A0AA38HIF9-F1
#
_cell.length_a   1.000
_cell.length_b   1.000
_cell.length_c   1.000
_cell.angle_alpha   90.00
_cell.angle_beta   90.00
_cell.angle_gamma   90.00
#
_symmetry.space_group_name_H-M   'P 1'
#
loop_
_entity.id
_entity.type
_entity.pdbx_description
1 polymer ?
#
loop_
_entity_poly.entity_id
_entity_poly.type
_entity_poly.pdbx_seq_one_letter_code
_entity_poly.pdbx_strand_id
1 'polypeptide(L)' 'MAKDLENAVKITDGNMQAVIDALNEGKTVICAVEKGPMIQKTLETGYSDYMKAHYELLEEGGEYGVCGCGKPADALVAA' A
#
# COMPACT_ATOMS: atom_id res chain seq x y z
N MET A 1 10.32 -12.35 -7.83
CA MET A 1 11.45 -11.40 -7.71
C MET A 1 11.38 -10.86 -6.30
N ALA A 2 12.45 -11.02 -5.51
CA ALA A 2 12.47 -10.53 -4.13
C ALA A 2 12.31 -9.00 -4.15
N LYS A 3 11.33 -8.46 -3.40
CA LYS A 3 11.07 -7.02 -3.34
C LYS A 3 12.29 -6.32 -2.74
N ASP A 4 12.87 -5.42 -3.50
CA ASP A 4 14.06 -4.64 -3.15
C ASP A 4 13.64 -3.58 -2.11
N LEU A 5 13.60 -3.97 -0.83
CA LEU A 5 13.17 -3.10 0.28
C LEU A 5 14.06 -1.86 0.44
N GLU A 6 15.23 -1.83 -0.18
CA GLU A 6 16.13 -0.66 -0.23
C GLU A 6 15.60 0.45 -1.15
N ASN A 7 14.72 0.12 -2.12
CA ASN A 7 14.03 1.07 -3.00
C ASN A 7 12.58 1.34 -2.58
N ALA A 8 12.20 0.96 -1.35
CA ALA A 8 10.85 1.17 -0.86
C ALA A 8 10.63 2.63 -0.42
N VAL A 9 9.62 3.30 -0.99
CA VAL A 9 9.18 4.62 -0.52
C VAL A 9 7.97 4.48 0.38
N LYS A 10 7.98 5.15 1.53
CA LYS A 10 6.88 5.12 2.49
C LYS A 10 5.98 6.33 2.31
N ILE A 11 4.70 6.09 2.03
CA ILE A 11 3.67 7.11 1.77
C ILE A 11 2.47 6.83 2.66
N THR A 12 2.27 7.68 3.67
CA THR A 12 1.27 7.45 4.73
C THR A 12 0.26 8.58 4.87
N ASP A 13 0.34 9.59 4.00
CA ASP A 13 -0.49 10.79 4.00
C ASP A 13 -1.72 10.69 3.08
N GLY A 14 -1.98 9.50 2.52
CA GLY A 14 -3.11 9.26 1.61
C GLY A 14 -2.90 9.80 0.19
N ASN A 15 -1.71 10.29 -0.14
CA ASN A 15 -1.39 10.80 -1.47
C ASN A 15 -1.23 9.68 -2.50
N MET A 16 -2.35 9.27 -3.09
CA MET A 16 -2.38 8.23 -4.12
C MET A 16 -1.59 8.60 -5.38
N GLN A 17 -1.47 9.89 -5.72
CA GLN A 17 -0.70 10.31 -6.87
C GLN A 17 0.78 9.95 -6.68
N ALA A 18 1.35 10.28 -5.51
CA ALA A 18 2.72 9.90 -5.17
C ALA A 18 2.94 8.38 -5.15
N VAL A 19 1.95 7.60 -4.71
CA VAL A 19 2.01 6.13 -4.78
C VAL A 19 2.06 5.64 -6.23
N ILE A 20 1.17 6.14 -7.09
CA ILE A 20 1.10 5.74 -8.50
C ILE A 20 2.38 6.14 -9.24
N ASP A 21 2.89 7.34 -9.01
CA ASP A 21 4.15 7.80 -9.62
C ASP A 21 5.32 6.91 -9.21
N ALA A 22 5.45 6.58 -7.92
CA ALA A 22 6.50 5.69 -7.45
C ALA A 22 6.38 4.26 -8.00
N LEU A 23 5.16 3.72 -8.10
CA LEU A 23 4.92 2.41 -8.73
C LEU A 23 5.28 2.44 -10.23
N ASN A 24 4.95 3.52 -10.94
CA ASN A 24 5.31 3.69 -12.36
C ASN A 24 6.83 3.84 -12.57
N GLU A 25 7.54 4.39 -11.59
CA GLU A 25 9.01 4.40 -11.55
C GLU A 25 9.62 3.01 -11.26
N GLY A 26 8.80 1.99 -10.96
CA GLY A 26 9.25 0.65 -10.62
C GLY A 26 9.74 0.50 -9.17
N LYS A 27 9.42 1.47 -8.29
CA LYS A 27 9.75 1.41 -6.87
C LYS A 27 8.72 0.56 -6.13
N THR A 28 9.14 -0.02 -5.01
CA THR A 28 8.21 -0.61 -4.04
C THR A 28 7.61 0.52 -3.21
N VAL A 29 6.31 0.47 -2.93
CA VAL A 29 5.65 1.51 -2.13
C VAL A 29 5.05 0.92 -0.86
N ILE A 30 5.49 1.42 0.28
CA ILE A 30 4.86 1.12 1.57
C ILE A 30 3.76 2.16 1.78
N CYS A 31 2.52 1.74 1.64
CA CYS A 31 1.36 2.62 1.81
C CYS A 31 0.57 2.30 3.07
N ALA A 32 0.09 3.35 3.74
CA ALA A 32 -0.87 3.21 4.83
C ALA A 32 -2.28 3.05 4.23
N VAL A 33 -2.97 1.97 4.63
CA VAL A 33 -4.30 1.64 4.12
C VAL A 33 -5.25 1.31 5.27
N GLU A 34 -6.53 1.57 5.04
CA GLU A 34 -7.60 1.05 5.87
C GLU A 34 -7.87 -0.41 5.46
N LYS A 35 -7.82 -1.37 6.39
CA LYS A 35 -8.06 -2.80 6.18
C LYS A 35 -9.56 -3.09 5.99
N GLY A 36 -10.18 -2.34 5.09
CA GLY A 36 -11.55 -2.57 4.65
C GLY A 36 -11.66 -3.79 3.72
N PRO A 37 -12.88 -4.13 3.29
CA PRO A 37 -13.15 -5.33 2.48
C PRO A 37 -12.33 -5.41 1.18
N MET A 38 -12.02 -4.25 0.59
CA MET A 38 -11.24 -4.17 -0.65
C MET A 38 -9.78 -4.57 -0.42
N ILE A 39 -9.14 -4.01 0.61
CA ILE A 39 -7.75 -4.31 0.96
C ILE A 39 -7.63 -5.76 1.43
N GLN A 40 -8.58 -6.27 2.22
CA GLN A 40 -8.58 -7.68 2.63
C GLN A 40 -8.60 -8.61 1.42
N LYS A 41 -9.52 -8.39 0.47
CA LYS A 41 -9.58 -9.18 -0.75
C LYS A 41 -8.31 -9.08 -1.57
N THR A 42 -7.73 -7.89 -1.68
CA THR A 42 -6.47 -7.65 -2.39
C THR A 42 -5.28 -8.36 -1.73
N LEU A 43 -5.24 -8.43 -0.40
CA LEU A 43 -4.24 -9.17 0.35
C LEU A 43 -4.42 -10.69 0.18
N GLU A 44 -5.65 -11.17 0.10
CA GLU A 44 -5.95 -12.58 -0.20
C GLU A 44 -5.57 -12.97 -1.64
N THR A 45 -5.84 -12.09 -2.62
CA THR A 45 -5.45 -12.33 -4.02
C THR A 45 -3.97 -12.01 -4.29
N GLY A 46 -3.31 -11.29 -3.38
CA GLY A 46 -1.94 -10.81 -3.52
C GLY A 46 -1.75 -9.77 -4.63
N TYR A 47 -2.83 -9.27 -5.23
CA TYR A 47 -2.81 -8.31 -6.35
C TYR A 47 -4.01 -7.38 -6.30
N SER A 48 -3.76 -6.09 -6.57
CA SER A 48 -4.79 -5.07 -6.70
C SER A 48 -5.00 -4.73 -8.17
N ASP A 49 -6.20 -4.95 -8.69
CA ASP A 49 -6.56 -4.49 -10.04
C ASP A 49 -6.58 -2.97 -10.17
N TYR A 50 -6.86 -2.25 -9.08
CA TYR A 50 -6.93 -0.79 -9.07
C TYR A 50 -5.55 -0.17 -9.25
N MET A 51 -4.58 -0.64 -8.46
CA MET A 51 -3.20 -0.12 -8.46
C MET A 51 -2.28 -0.89 -9.41
N LYS A 52 -2.79 -1.99 -9.99
CA LYS A 52 -2.05 -2.92 -10.86
C LYS A 52 -0.75 -3.43 -10.22
N ALA A 53 -0.75 -3.59 -8.91
CA ALA A 53 0.43 -3.90 -8.10
C ALA A 53 0.18 -5.07 -7.13
N HIS A 54 1.26 -5.73 -6.73
CA HIS A 54 1.21 -6.86 -5.79
C HIS A 54 1.27 -6.36 -4.35
N TYR A 55 0.21 -6.61 -3.60
CA TYR A 55 0.12 -6.19 -2.21
C TYR A 55 0.61 -7.28 -1.27
N GLU A 56 1.38 -6.86 -0.28
CA GLU A 56 1.79 -7.69 0.84
C GLU A 56 1.56 -6.93 2.14
N LEU A 57 0.96 -7.60 3.12
CA LEU A 57 0.75 -7.00 4.44
C LEU A 57 2.07 -6.99 5.21
N LEU A 58 2.48 -5.80 5.66
CA LEU A 58 3.67 -5.64 6.49
C LEU A 58 3.31 -5.59 7.98
N GLU A 59 2.37 -4.71 8.35
CA GLU A 59 1.96 -4.48 9.73
C GLU A 59 0.45 -4.17 9.79
N GLU A 60 -0.20 -4.51 10.90
CA GLU A 60 -1.62 -4.21 11.16
C GLU A 60 -1.87 -3.82 12.62
N GLY A 61 -2.98 -3.13 12.88
CA GLY A 61 -3.45 -2.79 14.24
C GLY A 61 -2.83 -1.54 14.86
N GLY A 62 -2.18 -0.70 14.06
CA GLY A 62 -1.58 0.57 14.49
C GLY A 62 -2.17 1.78 13.78
N GLU A 63 -1.88 2.98 14.23
CA GLU A 63 -2.32 4.22 13.56
C GLU A 63 -1.24 4.66 12.57
N TYR A 64 -1.36 4.25 11.31
CA TYR A 64 -0.29 4.40 10.31
C TYR A 64 -0.45 5.62 9.42
N GLY A 65 -1.50 6.43 9.60
CA GLY A 65 -1.74 7.65 8.86
C GLY A 65 -3.11 7.66 8.18
N VAL A 66 -3.16 8.10 6.93
CA VAL A 66 -4.39 8.27 6.15
C VAL A 66 -4.35 7.37 4.92
N CYS A 67 -5.41 6.59 4.74
CA CYS A 67 -5.62 5.79 3.55
C CYS A 67 -5.95 6.69 2.35
N GLY A 68 -5.66 6.25 1.12
CA GLY A 68 -6.02 6.99 -0.09
C GLY A 68 -7.53 7.30 -0.23
N CYS A 69 -8.39 6.60 0.51
CA CYS A 69 -9.82 6.90 0.60
C CYS A 69 -10.20 7.98 1.63
N GLY A 70 -9.21 8.60 2.31
CA GLY A 70 -9.40 9.65 3.33
C GLY A 70 -9.73 9.14 4.73
N LYS A 71 -9.80 7.82 4.93
CA LYS A 71 -10.01 7.20 6.25
C LYS A 71 -8.69 7.01 7.00
N PRO A 72 -8.73 6.92 8.35
CA PRO A 72 -7.55 6.51 9.12
C PRO A 72 -7.08 5.12 8.67
N ALA A 73 -5.77 5.00 8.47
CA ALA A 73 -5.13 3.76 8.09
C ALA A 73 -4.72 2.95 9.31
N ASP A 74 -5.14 1.69 9.34
CA ASP A 74 -4.88 0.72 10.41
C ASP A 74 -3.91 -0.40 9.99
N ALA A 75 -3.45 -0.38 8.74
CA ALA A 75 -2.46 -1.31 8.22
C ALA A 75 -1.41 -0.65 7.30
N LEU A 76 -0.23 -1.25 7.23
CA LEU A 76 0.81 -0.96 6.24
C LEU A 76 0.93 -2.11 5.25
N VAL A 77 0.96 -1.76 3.98
CA VAL A 77 1.09 -2.71 2.89
C VAL A 77 2.19 -2.29 1.93
N ALA A 78 2.96 -3.26 1.44
CA ALA A 78 3.94 -3.06 0.38
C ALA A 78 3.29 -3.39 -0.97
N ALA A 79 3.12 -2.37 -1.82
CA ALA A 79 2.67 -2.49 -3.20
C ALA A 79 3.87 -2.51 -4.17
#